data_AF-A0A2D8LYY9-F1
#
_entry.id   AF-A0A2D8LYY9-F1
#
_cell.length_a   1.000
_cell.length_b   1.000
_cell.length_c   1.000
_cell.angle_alpha   90.00
_cell.angle_beta   90.00
_cell.angle_gamma   90.00
#
_symmetry.space_group_name_H-M   'P 1'
#
loop_
_entity.id
_entity.type
_entity.pdbx_description
1 polymer ?
#
loop_
_entity_poly.entity_id
_entity_poly.type
_entity_poly.pdbx_seq_one_letter_code
_entity_poly.pdbx_strand_id
1 'polypeptide(L)'
;MQTSTLPSDAKPSYQKNTNAISHYNDNGSSSCTLISKNVTIGSKRTSIRLEDEMWKALKDISRREKCSINEICTFVYLCKKPLSSLTASIRVFLLLYYKAAATEDGHMRAGHGHMQKLKLKLLKMAA
;
A
#
# COMPACT_ATOMS: atom_id res chain seq x y z
N MET A 1 -8.87 -21.37 47.59
CA MET A 1 -8.02 -21.37 46.39
C MET A 1 -8.57 -22.40 45.41
N GLN A 2 -9.11 -21.96 44.28
CA GLN A 2 -9.25 -22.75 43.06
C GLN A 2 -9.72 -21.80 41.94
N THR A 3 -8.83 -21.59 40.99
CA THR A 3 -9.03 -20.84 39.74
C THR A 3 -9.56 -21.82 38.68
N SER A 4 -10.69 -21.52 38.02
CA SER A 4 -11.12 -22.28 36.84
C SER A 4 -11.38 -21.35 35.65
N THR A 5 -10.53 -21.52 34.65
CA THR A 5 -10.48 -20.92 33.33
C THR A 5 -11.73 -21.25 32.50
N LEU A 6 -12.29 -20.27 31.78
CA LEU A 6 -13.31 -20.51 30.75
C LEU A 6 -12.66 -20.89 29.41
N PRO A 7 -13.24 -21.82 28.62
CA PRO A 7 -12.70 -22.19 27.32
C PRO A 7 -13.04 -21.18 26.23
N SER A 8 -12.02 -20.97 25.41
CA SER A 8 -12.01 -20.28 24.12
C SER A 8 -12.79 -21.07 23.05
N ASP A 9 -13.24 -20.33 22.03
CA ASP A 9 -13.57 -20.78 20.67
C ASP A 9 -14.98 -21.32 20.36
N ALA A 10 -15.82 -20.39 19.87
CA ALA A 10 -16.69 -20.66 18.73
C ALA A 10 -16.74 -19.42 17.82
N LYS A 11 -16.01 -19.46 16.70
CA LYS A 11 -16.12 -18.46 15.61
C LYS A 11 -17.24 -18.89 14.66
N PRO A 12 -18.17 -18.00 14.27
CA PRO A 12 -19.10 -18.29 13.19
C PRO A 12 -18.35 -18.34 11.85
N SER A 13 -18.63 -19.39 11.08
CA SER A 13 -18.02 -19.75 9.80
C SER A 13 -18.42 -18.76 8.70
N TYR A 14 -17.44 -17.99 8.21
CA TYR A 14 -17.62 -17.19 7.00
C TYR A 14 -17.38 -18.08 5.76
N GLN A 15 -18.42 -18.32 4.96
CA GLN A 15 -18.32 -19.05 3.69
C GLN A 15 -17.46 -18.24 2.70
N LYS A 16 -16.27 -18.79 2.41
CA LYS A 16 -15.33 -18.31 1.40
C LYS A 16 -15.95 -18.47 0.00
N ASN A 17 -16.16 -17.36 -0.70
CA ASN A 17 -16.33 -17.38 -2.15
C ASN A 17 -14.98 -17.02 -2.79
N THR A 18 -14.41 -17.97 -3.54
CA THR A 18 -12.96 -18.18 -3.74
C THR A 18 -12.35 -17.59 -5.03
N ASN A 19 -13.05 -16.80 -5.84
CA ASN A 19 -12.61 -16.62 -7.23
C ASN A 19 -12.07 -15.22 -7.62
N ALA A 20 -11.64 -14.37 -6.69
CA ALA A 20 -11.01 -13.08 -7.05
C ALA A 20 -9.81 -12.63 -6.18
N ILE A 21 -9.33 -13.46 -5.24
CA ILE A 21 -8.17 -13.14 -4.39
C ILE A 21 -7.29 -14.40 -4.29
N SER A 22 -6.65 -14.77 -5.38
CA SER A 22 -5.62 -15.82 -5.39
C SER A 22 -4.42 -15.28 -6.17
N HIS A 23 -3.60 -14.48 -5.47
CA HIS A 23 -2.15 -14.35 -5.69
C HIS A 23 -1.46 -13.30 -4.79
N TYR A 24 -2.10 -12.82 -3.72
CA TYR A 24 -1.35 -12.19 -2.62
C TYR A 24 -0.85 -13.30 -1.70
N ASN A 25 0.36 -13.76 -1.97
CA ASN A 25 1.06 -14.71 -1.11
C ASN A 25 1.42 -13.97 0.20
N ASP A 26 0.52 -14.06 1.17
CA ASP A 26 0.66 -13.50 2.51
C ASP A 26 1.71 -14.28 3.28
N ASN A 27 2.97 -13.84 3.16
CA ASN A 27 4.07 -14.25 4.02
C ASN A 27 4.98 -13.07 4.38
N GLY A 28 4.46 -11.85 4.31
CA GLY A 28 5.20 -10.65 4.65
C GLY A 28 4.27 -9.68 5.36
N SER A 29 4.28 -9.70 6.68
CA SER A 29 3.63 -8.68 7.49
C SER A 29 3.98 -7.30 6.92
N SER A 30 3.01 -6.63 6.28
CA SER A 30 3.15 -5.26 5.81
C SER A 30 3.35 -4.36 7.02
N SER A 31 4.59 -4.29 7.51
CA SER A 31 4.91 -3.47 8.66
C SER A 31 4.81 -2.01 8.23
N CYS A 32 4.02 -1.21 8.95
CA CYS A 32 4.04 0.25 8.83
C CYS A 32 5.36 0.86 9.34
N THR A 33 6.36 0.03 9.62
CA THR A 33 7.66 0.44 10.11
C THR A 33 8.45 1.12 9.00
N LEU A 34 9.01 2.28 9.35
CA LEU A 34 9.83 3.09 8.46
C LEU A 34 11.25 2.54 8.34
N ILE A 35 11.65 2.21 7.11
CA ILE A 35 12.95 1.66 6.72
C ILE A 35 13.77 2.74 5.99
N SER A 36 15.00 2.97 6.47
CA SER A 36 15.96 3.87 5.82
C SER A 36 16.80 3.13 4.78
N LYS A 37 16.92 3.67 3.57
CA LYS A 37 17.80 3.16 2.51
C LYS A 37 18.51 4.32 1.81
N ASN A 38 19.70 4.03 1.28
CA ASN A 38 20.46 5.00 0.50
C ASN A 38 20.08 4.89 -0.98
N VAL A 39 19.87 6.03 -1.62
CA VAL A 39 19.74 6.17 -3.07
C VAL A 39 20.76 7.19 -3.56
N THR A 40 21.04 7.19 -4.85
CA THR A 40 21.92 8.18 -5.49
C THR A 40 21.07 9.17 -6.27
N ILE A 41 21.22 10.46 -5.97
CA ILE A 41 20.58 11.58 -6.67
C ILE A 41 21.68 12.38 -7.37
N GLY A 42 21.78 12.25 -8.68
CA GLY A 42 22.95 12.75 -9.43
C GLY A 42 24.24 12.09 -8.92
N SER A 43 25.16 12.85 -8.33
CA SER A 43 26.38 12.34 -7.68
C SER A 43 26.25 12.18 -6.16
N LYS A 44 25.13 12.58 -5.55
CA LYS A 44 24.97 12.64 -4.09
C LYS A 44 24.21 11.43 -3.55
N ARG A 45 24.87 10.66 -2.67
CA ARG A 45 24.20 9.64 -1.84
C ARG A 45 23.26 10.33 -0.85
N THR A 46 22.01 9.90 -0.85
CA THR A 46 20.94 10.47 -0.02
C THR A 46 20.22 9.33 0.71
N SER A 47 20.14 9.44 2.03
CA SER A 47 19.35 8.52 2.86
C SER A 47 17.89 8.94 2.83
N ILE A 48 17.00 7.99 2.53
CA ILE A 48 15.55 8.19 2.44
C ILE A 48 14.88 7.19 3.37
N ARG A 49 13.83 7.62 4.07
CA ARG A 49 13.10 6.80 5.05
C ARG A 49 11.64 6.64 4.65
N LEU A 50 11.26 5.42 4.27
CA LEU A 50 9.91 5.07 3.79
C LEU A 50 9.42 3.76 4.42
N GLU A 51 8.11 3.61 4.44
CA GLU A 51 7.40 2.39 4.81
C GLU A 51 7.80 1.25 3.84
N ASP A 52 7.77 0.01 4.32
CA ASP A 52 8.18 -1.14 3.50
C ASP A 52 7.37 -1.26 2.20
N GLU A 53 6.05 -1.08 2.29
CA GLU A 53 5.16 -1.09 1.12
C GLU A 53 5.47 0.03 0.12
N MET A 54 5.94 1.19 0.59
CA MET A 54 6.36 2.27 -0.31
C MET A 54 7.68 1.94 -1.03
N TRP A 55 8.59 1.19 -0.38
CA TRP A 55 9.77 0.67 -1.06
C TRP A 55 9.41 -0.40 -2.11
N LYS A 56 8.44 -1.26 -1.83
CA LYS A 56 7.92 -2.24 -2.80
C LYS A 56 7.27 -1.53 -3.98
N ALA A 57 6.44 -0.52 -3.73
CA ALA A 57 5.85 0.33 -4.76
C ALA A 57 6.92 0.98 -5.67
N LEU A 58 8.00 1.54 -5.11
CA LEU A 58 9.11 2.07 -5.91
C LEU A 58 9.74 1.02 -6.82
N LYS A 59 9.91 -0.23 -6.34
CA LYS A 59 10.43 -1.35 -7.16
C LYS A 59 9.45 -1.71 -8.28
N ASP A 60 8.15 -1.75 -7.98
CA ASP A 60 7.13 -2.07 -8.97
C ASP A 60 7.06 -1.02 -10.09
N ILE A 61 7.13 0.26 -9.73
CA ILE A 61 7.18 1.38 -10.68
C ILE A 61 8.48 1.31 -11.48
N SER A 62 9.62 1.12 -10.83
CA SER A 62 10.92 0.95 -11.49
C SER A 62 10.89 -0.16 -12.56
N ARG A 63 10.34 -1.33 -12.24
CA ARG A 63 10.17 -2.43 -13.19
C ARG A 63 9.22 -2.05 -14.34
N ARG A 64 8.10 -1.38 -14.04
CA ARG A 64 7.07 -1.01 -15.03
C ARG A 64 7.56 0.06 -16.00
N GLU A 65 8.23 1.08 -15.49
CA GLU A 65 8.76 2.22 -16.25
C GLU A 65 10.14 1.95 -16.86
N LYS A 66 10.71 0.77 -16.62
CA LYS A 66 12.02 0.34 -17.12
C LYS A 66 13.15 1.32 -16.76
N CYS A 67 13.10 1.87 -15.55
CA CYS A 67 14.11 2.77 -15.00
C CYS A 67 14.49 2.32 -13.58
N SER A 68 15.61 2.79 -13.07
CA SER A 68 16.07 2.50 -11.72
C SER A 68 15.35 3.33 -10.66
N ILE A 69 15.34 2.86 -9.41
CA ILE A 69 14.85 3.64 -8.26
C ILE A 69 15.63 4.97 -8.11
N ASN A 70 16.92 4.98 -8.45
CA ASN A 70 17.74 6.20 -8.42
C ASN A 70 17.23 7.23 -9.43
N GLU A 71 16.87 6.80 -10.65
CA GLU A 71 16.29 7.67 -11.68
C GLU A 71 14.93 8.21 -11.25
N ILE A 72 14.06 7.38 -10.68
CA ILE A 72 12.77 7.84 -10.13
C ILE A 72 12.99 8.89 -9.04
N CYS A 73 13.84 8.59 -8.05
CA CYS A 73 14.11 9.53 -6.96
C CYS A 73 14.76 10.83 -7.47
N THR A 74 15.60 10.74 -8.50
CA THR A 74 16.20 11.92 -9.16
C THR A 74 15.14 12.74 -9.86
N PHE A 75 14.24 12.11 -10.62
CA PHE A 75 13.10 12.79 -11.25
C PHE A 75 12.23 13.51 -10.20
N VAL A 76 11.88 12.83 -9.12
CA VAL A 76 11.12 13.45 -8.01
C VAL A 76 11.89 14.61 -7.39
N TYR A 77 13.21 14.48 -7.21
CA TYR A 77 14.05 15.56 -6.70
C TYR A 77 14.06 16.79 -7.61
N LEU A 78 14.05 16.60 -8.94
CA LEU A 78 14.01 17.70 -9.91
C LEU A 78 12.64 18.39 -9.97
N CYS A 79 11.55 17.64 -9.77
CA CYS A 79 10.19 18.16 -9.86
C CYS A 79 9.61 18.65 -8.53
N LYS A 80 10.21 18.33 -7.38
CA LYS A 80 9.66 18.72 -6.07
C LYS A 80 9.67 20.24 -5.90
N LYS A 81 8.73 20.74 -5.09
CA LYS A 81 8.76 22.13 -4.64
C LYS A 81 10.04 22.41 -3.83
N PRO A 82 10.62 23.64 -3.91
CA PRO A 82 11.86 23.96 -3.21
C PRO A 82 11.83 23.63 -1.70
N LEU A 83 10.73 23.95 -1.02
CA LEU A 83 10.57 23.77 0.43
C LEU A 83 10.14 22.35 0.85
N SER A 84 9.82 21.45 -0.08
CA SER A 84 9.43 20.08 0.26
C SER A 84 10.65 19.17 0.42
N SER A 85 10.61 18.28 1.42
CA SER A 85 11.63 17.23 1.57
C SER A 85 11.49 16.18 0.48
N LEU A 86 12.62 15.59 0.05
CA LEU A 86 12.61 14.53 -0.96
C LEU A 86 11.72 13.36 -0.53
N THR A 87 11.80 12.94 0.73
CA THR A 87 11.00 11.84 1.26
C THR A 87 9.50 12.13 1.17
N ALA A 88 9.04 13.32 1.55
CA ALA A 88 7.63 13.69 1.42
C ALA A 88 7.19 13.73 -0.05
N SER A 89 8.03 14.27 -0.93
CA SER A 89 7.77 14.32 -2.36
C SER A 89 7.69 12.92 -2.99
N ILE A 90 8.50 11.96 -2.55
CA ILE A 90 8.41 10.57 -3.02
C ILE A 90 7.08 9.94 -2.60
N ARG A 91 6.64 10.14 -1.34
CA ARG A 91 5.34 9.63 -0.89
C ARG A 91 4.18 10.16 -1.75
N VAL A 92 4.20 11.45 -2.04
CA VAL A 92 3.19 12.07 -2.92
C VAL A 92 3.30 11.57 -4.35
N PHE A 93 4.52 11.40 -4.88
CA PHE A 93 4.73 10.83 -6.21
C PHE A 93 4.11 9.43 -6.32
N LEU A 94 4.36 8.54 -5.35
CA LEU A 94 3.77 7.20 -5.32
C LEU A 94 2.23 7.25 -5.32
N LEU A 95 1.66 8.10 -4.46
CA LEU A 95 0.22 8.31 -4.41
C LEU A 95 -0.33 8.77 -5.77
N LEU A 96 0.30 9.76 -6.41
CA LEU A 96 -0.14 10.31 -7.69
C LEU A 96 0.01 9.30 -8.83
N TYR A 97 1.09 8.51 -8.82
CA TYR A 97 1.32 7.46 -9.81
C TYR A 97 0.19 6.43 -9.81
N TYR A 98 -0.16 5.88 -8.63
CA TYR A 98 -1.26 4.92 -8.54
C TYR A 98 -2.63 5.57 -8.68
N LYS A 99 -2.81 6.82 -8.23
CA LYS A 99 -4.07 7.56 -8.42
C LYS A 99 -4.37 7.78 -9.91
N ALA A 100 -3.36 8.06 -10.73
CA ALA A 100 -3.54 8.19 -12.17
C ALA A 100 -4.00 6.88 -12.84
N ALA A 101 -3.65 5.72 -12.26
CA ALA A 101 -4.11 4.40 -12.71
C ALA A 101 -5.46 3.97 -12.11
N ALA A 102 -5.93 4.63 -11.06
CA ALA A 102 -7.17 4.33 -10.36
C ALA A 102 -8.38 4.89 -11.14
N THR A 103 -8.83 4.14 -12.14
CA THR A 103 -10.03 4.45 -12.94
C THR A 103 -11.27 3.78 -12.36
N GLU A 104 -12.47 4.28 -12.70
CA GLU A 104 -13.74 3.65 -12.29
C GLU A 104 -13.86 2.19 -12.77
N ASP A 105 -13.50 1.93 -14.03
CA ASP A 105 -13.41 0.57 -14.56
C ASP A 105 -12.39 -0.28 -13.78
N GLY A 106 -11.22 0.31 -13.46
CA GLY A 106 -10.21 -0.33 -12.62
C GLY A 106 -10.74 -0.72 -11.24
N HIS A 107 -11.45 0.18 -10.55
CA HIS A 107 -12.10 -0.09 -9.27
C HIS A 107 -13.16 -1.17 -9.36
N MET A 108 -13.97 -1.15 -10.43
CA MET A 108 -15.00 -2.15 -10.68
C MET A 108 -14.37 -3.54 -10.89
N ARG A 109 -13.37 -3.66 -11.77
CA ARG A 109 -12.67 -4.93 -12.03
C ARG A 109 -11.93 -5.46 -10.81
N ALA A 110 -11.37 -4.58 -9.99
CA ALA A 110 -10.73 -4.95 -8.73
C ALA A 110 -11.73 -5.21 -7.58
N GLY A 111 -13.03 -5.00 -7.80
CA GLY A 111 -14.08 -5.30 -6.83
C GLY A 111 -14.14 -4.35 -5.62
N HIS A 112 -13.62 -3.12 -5.73
CA HIS A 112 -13.68 -2.13 -4.65
C HIS A 112 -14.29 -0.79 -5.11
N GLY A 113 -14.18 0.28 -4.29
CA GLY A 113 -14.78 1.60 -4.59
C GLY A 113 -16.23 1.78 -4.13
N HIS A 114 -16.82 0.75 -3.52
CA HIS A 114 -18.24 0.70 -3.16
C HIS A 114 -18.50 0.82 -1.65
N MET A 115 -17.68 1.59 -0.91
CA MET A 115 -17.80 1.66 0.56
C MET A 115 -19.20 2.07 1.03
N GLN A 116 -19.92 2.88 0.26
CA GLN A 116 -21.30 3.25 0.53
C GLN A 116 -22.27 2.06 0.40
N LYS A 117 -22.10 1.19 -0.61
CA LYS A 117 -22.90 -0.04 -0.75
C LYS A 117 -22.60 -1.02 0.39
N LEU A 118 -21.35 -1.12 0.84
CA LEU A 118 -20.97 -1.94 1.99
C LEU A 118 -21.62 -1.42 3.28
N LYS A 119 -21.54 -0.10 3.53
CA LYS A 119 -22.21 0.53 4.68
C LYS A 119 -23.72 0.34 4.64
N LEU A 120 -24.36 0.51 3.47
CA LEU A 120 -25.80 0.31 3.31
C LEU A 120 -26.22 -1.15 3.51
N LYS A 121 -25.42 -2.11 3.02
CA LYS A 121 -25.67 -3.54 3.24
C LYS A 121 -25.54 -3.91 4.72
N LEU A 122 -24.51 -3.41 5.40
CA LEU A 122 -24.32 -3.65 6.84
C LEU A 122 -25.45 -3.04 7.67
N LEU A 123 -25.90 -1.82 7.35
CA LEU A 123 -27.02 -1.18 8.04
C LEU A 123 -28.34 -1.94 7.83
N LYS A 124 -28.59 -2.45 6.62
CA LYS A 124 -29.81 -3.23 6.31
C LYS A 124 -29.81 -4.64 6.89
N MET A 125 -28.66 -5.18 7.27
CA MET A 125 -28.56 -6.49 7.93
C MET A 125 -28.62 -6.38 9.46
N ALA A 126 -28.45 -5.18 10.00
CA ALA A 126 -28.52 -4.89 11.44
C ALA A 126 -29.90 -4.36 11.88
N ALA A 127 -30.85 -4.23 10.94
CA ALA A 127 -32.25 -3.87 11.16
C ALA A 127 -33.14 -5.08 10.85
#